data_AF-A0A936N844-F1
#
_entry.id   AF-A0A936N844-F1
#
_cell.length_a   1.000
_cell.length_b   1.000
_cell.length_c   1.000
_cell.angle_alpha   90.00
_cell.angle_beta   90.00
_cell.angle_gamma   90.00
#
_symmetry.space_group_name_H-M   'P 1'
#
loop_
_entity.id
_entity.type
_entity.pdbx_description
1 polymer ?
#
loop_
_entity_poly.entity_id
_entity_poly.type
_entity_poly.pdbx_seq_one_letter_code
_entity_poly.pdbx_strand_id
1 'polypeptide(L)'
;MLLVNDYTVVPLFMDTSSGAHQWIIEFEKEPDNFEYFVALLYESLKSQNSDYESKINDCSLKVPQVIKVLPNLFYNWLKFKNKLGGQNKVPRLCNDRKIAKIFCCSFKRNSTGFLIKF
;
A
#
# COMPACT_ATOMS: atom_id res chain seq x y z
N MET A 1 -11.78 -11.47 -12.05
CA MET A 1 -12.25 -10.27 -11.33
C MET A 1 -11.38 -10.07 -10.10
N LEU A 2 -10.64 -8.97 -10.07
CA LEU A 2 -9.85 -8.50 -8.93
C LEU A 2 -10.77 -8.20 -7.75
N LEU A 3 -10.36 -8.56 -6.53
CA LEU A 3 -11.10 -8.21 -5.32
C LEU A 3 -10.12 -7.75 -4.24
N VAL A 4 -10.25 -6.48 -3.85
CA VAL A 4 -9.44 -5.86 -2.79
C VAL A 4 -10.21 -5.97 -1.48
N ASN A 5 -9.60 -6.62 -0.49
CA ASN A 5 -10.16 -6.72 0.85
C ASN A 5 -9.99 -5.40 1.60
N ASP A 6 -8.75 -4.91 1.70
CA ASP A 6 -8.43 -3.64 2.35
C ASP A 6 -7.12 -3.03 1.83
N TYR A 7 -6.96 -1.74 2.06
CA TYR A 7 -5.73 -1.02 1.70
C TYR A 7 -5.49 0.20 2.57
N THR A 8 -4.22 0.64 2.56
CA THR A 8 -3.77 1.92 3.11
C THR A 8 -2.65 2.50 2.23
N VAL A 9 -2.53 3.82 2.21
CA VAL A 9 -1.49 4.54 1.48
C VAL A 9 -0.64 5.33 2.47
N VAL A 10 0.68 5.23 2.34
CA VAL A 10 1.64 6.00 3.16
C VAL A 10 2.63 6.76 2.26
N PRO A 11 3.27 7.84 2.74
CA PRO A 11 4.37 8.48 2.02
C PRO A 11 5.59 7.56 1.98
N LEU A 12 6.27 7.49 0.84
CA LEU A 12 7.60 6.92 0.66
C LEU A 12 8.58 8.05 0.36
N PHE A 13 9.48 8.31 1.30
CA PHE A 13 10.51 9.33 1.15
C PHE A 13 11.70 8.70 0.41
N MET A 14 12.11 9.31 -0.70
CA MET A 14 13.24 8.83 -1.51
C MET A 14 14.45 9.73 -1.29
N ASP A 15 14.29 11.04 -1.52
CA ASP A 15 15.30 12.07 -1.25
C ASP A 15 14.65 13.31 -0.62
N THR A 16 15.36 14.44 -0.60
CA THR A 16 14.89 15.69 0.02
C THR A 16 13.85 16.45 -0.80
N SER A 17 13.74 16.18 -2.10
CA SER A 17 12.87 16.89 -3.04
C SER A 17 11.85 16.00 -3.74
N SER A 18 11.91 14.69 -3.51
CA SER A 18 11.05 13.71 -4.15
C SER A 18 10.62 12.57 -3.23
N GLY A 19 9.40 12.11 -3.48
CA GLY A 19 8.83 10.95 -2.81
C GLY A 19 7.93 10.16 -3.74
N ALA A 20 7.30 9.12 -3.20
CA ALA A 20 6.25 8.37 -3.86
C ALA A 20 5.15 8.05 -2.86
N HIS A 21 4.02 7.56 -3.36
CA HIS A 21 3.05 6.88 -2.52
C HIS A 21 3.38 5.39 -2.46
N GLN A 22 3.36 4.82 -1.25
CA GLN A 22 3.41 3.38 -1.07
C GLN A 22 2.02 2.87 -0.71
N TRP A 23 1.45 2.11 -1.62
CA TRP A 23 0.17 1.42 -1.46
C TRP A 23 0.42 0.06 -0.83
N ILE A 24 -0.26 -0.22 0.28
CA ILE A 24 -0.23 -1.52 0.92
C ILE A 24 -1.63 -2.10 0.76
N ILE A 25 -1.75 -3.18 -0.01
CA ILE A 25 -3.03 -3.71 -0.47
C ILE A 25 -3.13 -5.19 -0.10
N GLU A 26 -4.22 -5.55 0.57
CA GLU A 26 -4.63 -6.91 0.85
C GLU A 26 -5.67 -7.32 -0.19
N PHE A 27 -5.35 -8.34 -0.98
CA PHE A 27 -6.25 -8.86 -2.01
C PHE A 27 -6.98 -10.09 -1.48
N GLU A 28 -8.30 -10.14 -1.68
CA GLU A 28 -9.06 -11.40 -1.56
C GLU A 28 -8.84 -12.25 -2.81
N LYS A 29 -8.79 -11.59 -3.98
CA LYS A 29 -8.40 -12.20 -5.24
C LYS A 29 -7.40 -11.30 -5.95
N GLU A 30 -6.18 -11.78 -6.11
CA GLU A 30 -5.08 -11.06 -6.79
C GLU A 30 -5.42 -10.78 -8.26
N PRO A 31 -4.87 -9.70 -8.86
CA PRO A 31 -4.98 -9.46 -10.29
C PRO A 31 -4.23 -10.54 -11.08
N ASP A 32 -4.76 -10.92 -12.24
CA ASP A 32 -4.11 -11.90 -13.12
C ASP A 32 -2.74 -11.41 -13.63
N ASN A 33 -2.57 -10.09 -13.73
CA ASN A 33 -1.31 -9.43 -14.03
C ASN A 33 -1.10 -8.25 -13.07
N PHE A 34 -0.12 -8.38 -12.18
CA PHE A 34 0.12 -7.41 -11.11
C PHE A 34 0.74 -6.11 -11.64
N GLU A 35 1.68 -6.21 -12.58
CA GLU A 35 2.34 -5.08 -13.22
C GLU A 35 1.32 -4.21 -13.97
N TYR A 36 0.38 -4.86 -14.67
CA TYR A 36 -0.73 -4.18 -15.33
C TYR A 36 -1.66 -3.49 -14.33
N PHE A 37 -1.96 -4.12 -13.20
CA PHE A 37 -2.71 -3.48 -12.11
C PHE A 37 -2.00 -2.22 -11.59
N VAL A 38 -0.68 -2.28 -11.38
CA VAL A 38 0.10 -1.12 -10.93
C VAL A 38 0.07 0.01 -11.96
N ALA A 39 0.22 -0.32 -13.25
CA ALA A 39 0.13 0.66 -14.33
C ALA A 39 -1.26 1.32 -14.40
N LEU A 40 -2.32 0.53 -14.29
CA LEU A 40 -3.69 1.03 -14.25
C LEU A 40 -3.95 1.92 -13.04
N LEU A 41 -3.47 1.54 -11.85
CA LEU A 41 -3.57 2.35 -10.64
C LEU A 41 -2.85 3.70 -10.85
N TYR A 42 -1.64 3.68 -11.39
CA TYR A 42 -0.86 4.88 -11.64
C TYR A 42 -1.55 5.84 -12.63
N GLU A 43 -2.03 5.34 -13.76
CA GLU A 43 -2.76 6.17 -14.74
C GLU A 43 -4.10 6.67 -14.19
N SER A 44 -4.81 5.84 -13.40
CA SER A 44 -6.03 6.27 -12.72
C SER A 44 -5.75 7.42 -11.75
N LEU A 45 -4.66 7.37 -10.98
CA LEU A 45 -4.29 8.44 -10.05
C LEU A 45 -4.00 9.75 -10.76
N LYS A 46 -3.26 9.72 -11.87
CA LYS A 46 -3.01 10.91 -12.70
C LYS A 46 -4.31 11.47 -13.26
N SER A 47 -5.15 10.62 -13.85
CA SER A 47 -6.39 11.06 -14.51
C SER A 47 -7.42 11.65 -13.54
N GLN A 48 -7.45 11.19 -12.28
CA GLN A 48 -8.44 11.62 -11.30
C GLN A 48 -7.95 12.77 -10.40
N ASN A 49 -6.65 13.08 -10.41
CA ASN A 49 -6.06 14.09 -9.54
C ASN A 49 -4.99 14.90 -10.28
N SER A 50 -5.37 16.06 -10.78
CA SER A 50 -4.49 16.97 -11.53
C SER A 50 -3.30 17.48 -10.71
N ASP A 51 -3.42 17.61 -9.39
CA ASP A 51 -2.29 17.95 -8.50
C ASP A 51 -1.30 16.78 -8.40
N TYR A 52 -1.79 15.54 -8.37
CA TYR A 52 -0.94 14.35 -8.45
C TYR A 52 -0.18 14.31 -9.77
N GLU A 53 -0.86 14.53 -10.90
CA GLU A 53 -0.23 14.61 -12.21
C GLU A 53 0.83 15.72 -12.29
N SER A 54 0.52 16.90 -11.77
CA SER A 54 1.47 18.03 -11.75
C SER A 54 2.74 17.69 -10.96
N LYS A 55 2.59 17.06 -9.79
CA LYS A 55 3.73 16.62 -8.97
C LYS A 55 4.59 15.55 -9.64
N ILE A 56 3.98 14.65 -10.43
CA ILE A 56 4.69 13.69 -11.27
C ILE A 56 5.50 14.43 -12.35
N ASN A 57 4.89 15.39 -13.06
CA ASN A 57 5.53 16.15 -14.14
C ASN A 57 6.72 16.98 -13.62
N ASP A 58 6.58 17.61 -12.46
CA ASP A 58 7.64 18.36 -11.78
C ASP A 58 8.67 17.45 -11.09
N CYS A 59 8.58 16.14 -11.28
CA CYS A 59 9.48 15.12 -10.72
C CYS A 59 9.55 15.05 -9.19
N SER A 60 8.71 15.81 -8.48
CA SER A 60 8.58 15.82 -7.01
C SER A 60 7.86 14.58 -6.47
N LEU A 61 7.08 13.91 -7.31
CA LEU A 61 6.48 12.62 -7.01
C LEU A 61 6.91 11.60 -8.05
N LYS A 62 7.15 10.36 -7.61
CA LYS A 62 7.49 9.22 -8.47
C LYS A 62 6.32 8.26 -8.58
N VAL A 63 6.44 7.32 -9.52
CA VAL A 63 5.52 6.19 -9.70
C VAL A 63 5.27 5.51 -8.35
N PRO A 64 4.01 5.22 -7.98
CA PRO A 64 3.69 4.64 -6.69
C PRO A 64 4.26 3.23 -6.57
N GLN A 65 4.74 2.89 -5.38
CA GLN A 65 5.10 1.52 -5.05
C GLN A 65 3.86 0.79 -4.52
N VAL A 66 3.53 -0.37 -5.09
CA VAL A 66 2.45 -1.22 -4.59
C VAL A 66 3.03 -2.46 -3.93
N ILE A 67 2.64 -2.70 -2.68
CA ILE A 67 2.99 -3.86 -1.88
C ILE A 67 1.73 -4.68 -1.65
N LYS A 68 1.75 -5.92 -2.10
CA LYS A 68 0.73 -6.91 -1.74
C LYS A 68 1.06 -7.56 -0.39
N VAL A 69 0.06 -7.65 0.49
CA VAL A 69 0.20 -8.24 1.82
C VAL A 69 -0.58 -9.53 1.97
N LEU A 70 -0.24 -10.30 3.00
CA LEU A 70 -0.91 -11.56 3.33
C LEU A 70 -2.38 -11.33 3.73
N PRO A 71 -3.26 -12.30 3.45
CA PRO A 71 -4.64 -12.27 3.94
C PRO A 71 -4.71 -12.12 5.47
N ASN A 72 -5.72 -11.39 5.92
CA ASN A 72 -6.02 -11.02 7.30
C ASN A 72 -4.97 -10.14 7.98
N LEU A 73 -4.03 -9.51 7.27
CA LEU A 73 -3.04 -8.62 7.90
C LEU A 73 -3.74 -7.44 8.58
N PHE A 74 -4.66 -6.77 7.87
CA PHE A 74 -5.37 -5.61 8.41
C PHE A 74 -6.31 -5.99 9.56
N TYR A 75 -7.01 -7.12 9.43
CA TYR A 75 -7.85 -7.68 10.48
C TYR A 75 -7.05 -7.95 11.76
N ASN A 76 -5.92 -8.67 11.64
CA ASN A 76 -5.06 -9.00 12.77
C ASN A 76 -4.45 -7.74 13.40
N TRP A 77 -4.11 -6.74 12.59
CA TRP A 77 -3.61 -5.46 13.08
C TRP A 77 -4.65 -4.69 13.89
N LEU A 78 -5.91 -4.62 13.43
CA LEU A 78 -7.01 -4.04 14.20
C LEU A 78 -7.27 -4.83 15.48
N LYS A 79 -7.20 -6.17 15.42
CA LYS A 79 -7.29 -7.05 16.59
C LYS A 79 -6.25 -6.73 17.63
N PHE A 80 -4.98 -6.66 17.22
CA PHE A 80 -3.86 -6.34 18.09
C PHE A 80 -4.02 -4.96 18.76
N LYS A 81 -4.62 -4.00 18.06
CA LYS A 81 -4.90 -2.66 18.61
C LYS A 81 -6.12 -2.61 19.53
N ASN A 82 -6.79 -3.73 19.82
CA ASN A 82 -8.10 -3.77 20.48
C ASN A 82 -9.14 -2.88 19.76
N LYS A 83 -9.02 -2.77 18.43
CA LYS A 83 -9.91 -2.02 17.55
C LYS A 83 -10.70 -2.95 16.61
N LEU A 84 -10.83 -4.22 16.99
CA LEU A 84 -11.65 -5.18 16.27
C LEU A 84 -13.12 -4.97 16.65
N GLY A 85 -13.96 -4.63 15.67
CA GLY A 85 -15.35 -4.25 15.91
C GLY A 85 -15.54 -2.75 16.17
N GLY A 86 -16.80 -2.30 16.06
CA GLY A 86 -17.18 -0.88 16.13
C GLY A 86 -16.96 -0.11 14.82
N GLN A 87 -16.87 1.22 14.90
CA GLN A 87 -16.64 2.10 13.73
C GLN A 87 -15.16 2.24 13.33
N ASN A 88 -14.25 1.47 13.93
CA ASN A 88 -12.83 1.53 13.61
C ASN A 88 -12.55 0.89 12.25
N LYS A 89 -12.00 1.67 11.32
CA LYS A 89 -11.62 1.22 9.97
C LYS A 89 -10.11 1.35 9.75
N VAL A 90 -9.59 0.59 8.81
CA VAL A 90 -8.25 0.80 8.28
C VAL A 90 -8.19 2.22 7.67
N PRO A 91 -7.23 3.08 8.06
CA PRO A 91 -7.09 4.40 7.47
C PRO A 91 -6.66 4.27 6.00
N ARG A 92 -7.37 4.93 5.09
CA ARG A 92 -7.07 4.86 3.65
C ARG A 92 -5.80 5.62 3.25
N LEU A 93 -5.47 6.68 3.97
CA LEU A 93 -4.28 7.49 3.79
C LEU A 93 -3.69 7.81 5.17
N CYS A 94 -2.37 7.74 5.28
CA CYS A 94 -1.62 8.09 6.49
C CYS A 94 -0.49 9.05 6.15
N ASN A 95 -0.28 10.04 7.03
CA ASN A 95 0.76 11.05 6.85
C ASN A 95 2.14 10.61 7.38
N ASP A 96 2.21 9.45 8.03
CA ASP A 96 3.45 8.89 8.57
C ASP A 96 3.68 7.45 8.08
N ARG A 97 4.92 6.97 8.29
CA ARG A 97 5.33 5.61 7.90
C ARG A 97 5.14 4.57 9.00
N LYS A 98 4.40 4.84 10.09
CA LYS A 98 4.28 3.88 11.20
C LYS A 98 3.62 2.58 10.74
N ILE A 99 2.55 2.68 9.96
CA ILE A 99 1.83 1.50 9.46
C ILE A 99 2.73 0.67 8.53
N ALA A 100 3.40 1.32 7.57
CA ALA A 100 4.33 0.64 6.69
C ALA A 100 5.51 0.01 7.45
N LYS A 101 6.03 0.65 8.50
CA LYS A 101 7.07 0.04 9.36
C LYS A 101 6.55 -1.23 10.03
N ILE A 102 5.35 -1.21 10.59
CA ILE A 102 4.74 -2.41 11.19
C ILE A 102 4.59 -3.51 10.13
N PHE A 103 4.01 -3.17 8.98
CA PHE A 103 3.72 -4.12 7.91
C PHE A 103 4.93 -4.49 7.04
N CYS A 104 6.07 -3.83 7.14
CA CYS A 104 7.29 -4.24 6.44
C CYS A 104 8.29 -4.90 7.41
N CYS A 105 8.35 -4.49 8.69
CA CYS A 105 9.23 -5.13 9.67
C CYS A 105 8.77 -6.55 10.04
N SER A 106 7.46 -6.84 9.98
CA SER A 106 6.96 -8.22 10.11
C SER A 106 7.36 -9.14 8.93
N PHE A 107 8.13 -8.64 7.96
CA PHE A 107 8.45 -9.31 6.70
C PHE A 107 9.95 -9.19 6.38
N LYS A 108 10.78 -10.09 6.90
CA LYS A 108 12.12 -10.31 6.33
C LYS A 108 12.03 -11.35 5.19
N ARG A 109 12.41 -10.96 3.97
CA ARG A 109 12.51 -11.85 2.80
C ARG A 109 13.48 -13.00 3.08
N ASN A 110 13.04 -14.24 2.86
CA ASN A 110 13.93 -15.37 2.58
C ASN A 110 13.84 -15.73 1.09
N SER A 111 14.93 -16.32 0.59
CA SER A 111 15.31 -16.53 -0.82
C SER A 111 14.40 -17.45 -1.65
N THR A 112 13.28 -17.93 -1.10
CA THR A 112 12.44 -18.96 -1.72
C THR A 112 10.97 -18.58 -1.89
N GLY A 113 10.60 -17.31 -1.66
CA GLY A 113 9.28 -16.80 -2.07
C GLY A 113 8.07 -17.31 -1.26
N PHE A 114 8.28 -18.05 -0.17
CA PHE A 114 7.23 -18.44 0.78
C PHE A 114 7.47 -17.87 2.18
N LEU A 115 6.40 -17.37 2.79
CA LEU A 115 6.37 -16.54 4.01
C LEU A 115 6.14 -17.39 5.27
N ILE A 116 7.03 -17.29 6.26
CA ILE A 116 6.83 -17.87 7.60
C ILE A 116 6.62 -16.74 8.63
N LYS A 117 5.64 -16.96 9.50
CA LYS A 117 5.15 -16.13 10.61
C LYS A 117 6.17 -16.14 11.78
N PHE A 118 6.38 -15.00 12.44
CA PHE A 118 6.69 -14.99 13.88
C PHE A 118 5.40 -14.67 14.63
#